data_AF-A0A3M1DWW9-F1
#
_entry.id   AF-A0A3M1DWW9-F1
#
_cell.length_a   1.000
_cell.length_b   1.000
_cell.length_c   1.000
_cell.angle_alpha   90.00
_cell.angle_beta   90.00
_cell.angle_gamma   90.00
#
_symmetry.space_group_name_H-M   'P 1'
#
loop_
_entity.id
_entity.type
_entity.pdbx_description
1 polymer ?
#
loop_
_entity_poly.entity_id
_entity_poly.type
_entity_poly.pdbx_seq_one_letter_code
_entity_poly.pdbx_strand_id
1 'polypeptide(L)'
;MYGLSEARCPECGTAFQWETLLHELSRRKRFPFEADWWKHPLRRFSRTTLQTLRPRRFWRTIQLHNPPLAESLLGAAGAVVFILVLLGTLSDAVRSFLQLRMAAFAPLPAGNLVVRIMRSSATWFFAVRWSISLFCWLLSTLAPLFVFQESMHRAKVKNVHLLRVWVYGAVLPLFFFKLIEQVEWPIRGVFSTITGTGAYDGEMFDALWGLGCSVAFLLTATWSIRQAYRHYLRMPHASAVAASWLVIAVLFEGVLELSLNPLFR
;
A
#
# COMPACT_ATOMS: atom_id res chain seq x y z
N MET A 1 38.67 25.65 -25.09
CA MET A 1 38.07 24.92 -26.23
C MET A 1 36.68 25.50 -26.48
N TYR A 2 36.58 26.47 -27.38
CA TYR A 2 35.35 27.06 -27.90
C TYR A 2 35.42 26.86 -29.42
N GLY A 3 34.43 26.22 -30.05
CA GLY A 3 34.42 26.12 -31.53
C GLY A 3 33.82 24.86 -32.18
N LEU A 4 33.42 23.83 -31.43
CA LEU A 4 32.63 22.74 -32.01
C LEU A 4 31.15 23.08 -31.82
N SER A 5 30.52 23.61 -32.87
CA SER A 5 29.09 23.97 -32.87
C SER A 5 28.16 22.75 -32.82
N GLU A 6 28.66 21.55 -33.09
CA GLU A 6 27.88 20.32 -33.16
C GLU A 6 28.40 19.30 -32.15
N ALA A 7 27.50 18.71 -31.37
CA ALA A 7 27.83 17.60 -30.49
C ALA A 7 28.15 16.35 -31.32
N ARG A 8 29.33 15.77 -31.11
CA ARG A 8 29.78 14.56 -31.80
C ARG A 8 30.10 13.48 -30.78
N CYS A 9 29.83 12.23 -31.14
CA CYS A 9 30.20 11.08 -30.30
C CYS A 9 31.74 10.97 -30.25
N PRO A 10 32.37 10.87 -29.07
CA PRO A 10 33.82 10.79 -28.96
C PRO A 10 34.40 9.48 -29.53
N GLU A 11 33.59 8.42 -29.68
CA GLU A 11 34.08 7.14 -30.21
C GLU A 11 33.99 7.04 -31.73
N CYS A 12 32.92 7.55 -32.34
CA CYS A 12 32.67 7.36 -33.78
C CYS A 12 32.59 8.67 -34.60
N GLY A 13 32.69 9.84 -33.96
CA GLY A 13 32.63 11.14 -34.63
C GLY A 13 31.26 11.51 -35.23
N THR A 14 30.25 10.65 -35.10
CA THR A 14 28.90 10.89 -35.60
C THR A 14 28.30 12.10 -34.90
N ALA A 15 27.86 13.08 -35.68
CA ALA A 15 27.12 14.23 -35.18
C ALA A 15 25.76 13.77 -34.65
N PHE A 16 25.40 14.23 -33.45
CA PHE A 16 24.08 14.00 -32.89
C PHE A 16 23.54 15.30 -32.30
N GLN A 17 22.22 15.46 -32.36
CA GLN A 17 21.56 16.55 -31.67
C GLN A 17 21.31 16.13 -30.23
N TRP A 18 21.81 16.93 -29.27
CA TRP A 18 21.56 16.72 -27.84
C TRP A 18 20.08 16.56 -27.54
N GLU A 19 19.23 17.31 -28.25
CA GLU A 19 17.79 17.26 -28.08
C GLU A 19 17.19 15.90 -28.46
N THR A 20 17.61 15.30 -29.58
CA THR A 20 17.19 13.95 -29.99
C THR A 20 17.66 12.90 -29.00
N LEU A 21 18.91 13.00 -28.52
CA LEU A 21 19.48 12.03 -27.58
C LEU A 21 18.81 12.16 -26.20
N LEU A 22 18.55 13.38 -25.74
CA LEU A 22 17.77 13.65 -24.54
C LEU A 22 16.31 13.20 -24.69
N HIS A 23 15.71 13.35 -25.88
CA HIS A 23 14.35 12.91 -26.18
C HIS A 23 14.24 11.37 -26.29
N GLU A 24 15.24 10.68 -26.82
CA GLU A 24 15.30 9.22 -26.81
C GLU A 24 15.58 8.67 -25.43
N LEU A 25 16.49 9.31 -24.67
CA LEU A 25 16.71 8.99 -23.27
C LEU A 25 15.45 9.26 -22.44
N SER A 26 14.67 10.31 -22.76
CA SER A 26 13.40 10.59 -22.09
C SER A 26 12.31 9.58 -22.48
N ARG A 27 12.29 9.07 -23.72
CA ARG A 27 11.37 8.00 -24.16
C ARG A 27 11.73 6.61 -23.67
N ARG A 28 13.02 6.28 -23.55
CA ARG A 28 13.50 4.97 -23.04
C ARG A 28 13.25 4.79 -21.55
N LYS A 29 12.95 5.87 -20.84
CA LYS A 29 12.57 5.86 -19.43
C LYS A 29 11.17 5.27 -19.23
N ARG A 30 11.07 3.94 -19.31
CA ARG A 30 9.89 3.16 -18.89
C ARG A 30 9.72 3.30 -17.38
N PHE A 31 9.05 4.35 -16.92
CA PHE A 31 8.62 4.41 -15.52
C PHE A 31 7.37 3.57 -15.31
N PRO A 32 7.33 2.80 -14.22
CA PRO A 32 6.09 2.25 -13.73
C PRO A 32 5.19 3.43 -13.28
N PHE A 33 3.91 3.43 -13.64
CA PHE A 33 2.89 4.45 -13.35
C PHE A 33 3.13 5.94 -13.75
N GLU A 34 4.20 6.59 -13.30
CA GLU A 34 4.32 8.07 -13.23
C GLU A 34 4.25 8.81 -14.57
N ALA A 35 4.77 8.23 -15.66
CA ALA A 35 4.92 8.94 -16.93
C ALA A 35 3.60 9.11 -17.72
N ASP A 36 2.70 8.13 -17.65
CA ASP A 36 1.50 8.05 -18.49
C ASP A 36 0.24 7.75 -17.66
N TRP A 37 0.22 8.16 -16.39
CA TRP A 37 -0.86 7.76 -15.46
C TRP A 37 -2.26 8.18 -15.96
N TRP A 38 -2.36 9.33 -16.63
CA TRP A 38 -3.60 9.87 -17.18
C TRP A 38 -4.16 9.09 -18.38
N LYS A 39 -3.32 8.45 -19.21
CA LYS A 39 -3.78 7.76 -20.43
C LYS A 39 -4.35 6.37 -20.14
N HIS A 40 -3.70 5.63 -19.25
CA HIS A 40 -4.06 4.24 -18.94
C HIS A 40 -3.90 3.94 -17.44
N PRO A 41 -4.65 4.64 -16.55
CA PRO A 41 -4.41 4.62 -15.11
C PRO A 41 -4.47 3.21 -14.54
N LEU A 42 -5.53 2.45 -14.84
CA LEU A 42 -5.73 1.12 -14.27
C LEU A 42 -4.67 0.10 -14.73
N ARG A 43 -4.36 0.05 -16.03
CA ARG A 43 -3.38 -0.90 -16.58
C ARG A 43 -1.96 -0.58 -16.12
N ARG A 44 -1.62 0.72 -16.02
CA ARG A 44 -0.30 1.15 -15.52
C ARG A 44 -0.17 0.94 -14.02
N PHE A 45 -1.24 1.22 -13.27
CA PHE A 45 -1.32 0.95 -11.84
C PHE A 45 -1.14 -0.55 -11.59
N SER A 46 -1.99 -1.41 -12.16
CA SER A 46 -1.91 -2.86 -11.94
C SER A 46 -0.56 -3.46 -12.32
N ARG A 47 0.04 -3.04 -13.45
CA ARG A 47 1.38 -3.47 -13.84
C ARG A 47 2.45 -3.00 -12.84
N THR A 48 2.35 -1.79 -12.32
CA THR A 48 3.28 -1.24 -11.34
C THR A 48 3.17 -1.99 -10.02
N THR A 49 1.94 -2.18 -9.55
CA THR A 49 1.61 -2.95 -8.34
C THR A 49 2.15 -4.38 -8.47
N LEU A 50 1.92 -5.07 -9.58
CA LEU A 50 2.49 -6.41 -9.80
C LEU A 50 4.03 -6.42 -9.84
N GLN A 51 4.66 -5.34 -10.33
CA GLN A 51 6.12 -5.23 -10.33
C GLN A 51 6.68 -4.95 -8.93
N THR A 52 5.96 -4.24 -8.05
CA THR A 52 6.41 -3.99 -6.67
C THR A 52 6.44 -5.24 -5.80
N LEU A 53 5.69 -6.29 -6.17
CA LEU A 53 5.80 -7.63 -5.56
C LEU A 53 7.19 -8.27 -5.75
N ARG A 54 8.01 -7.77 -6.68
CA ARG A 54 9.41 -8.17 -6.89
C ARG A 54 10.36 -7.01 -6.61
N PRO A 55 10.45 -6.51 -5.36
CA PRO A 55 11.08 -5.25 -5.02
C PRO A 55 12.55 -5.18 -5.45
N ARG A 56 13.31 -6.28 -5.34
CA ARG A 56 14.71 -6.30 -5.82
C ARG A 56 14.85 -5.96 -7.31
N ARG A 57 13.98 -6.50 -8.16
CA ARG A 57 14.01 -6.21 -9.61
C ARG A 57 13.47 -4.82 -9.87
N PHE A 58 12.36 -4.46 -9.23
CA PHE A 58 11.73 -3.15 -9.33
C PHE A 58 12.69 -2.01 -9.01
N TRP A 59 13.30 -2.01 -7.83
CA TRP A 59 14.19 -0.93 -7.37
C TRP A 59 15.50 -0.82 -8.16
N ARG A 60 15.92 -1.87 -8.89
CA ARG A 60 17.06 -1.80 -9.83
C ARG A 60 16.70 -1.11 -11.15
N THR A 61 15.43 -1.12 -11.53
CA THR A 61 14.97 -0.50 -12.79
C THR A 61 14.72 1.00 -12.65
N ILE A 62 14.42 1.48 -11.45
CA ILE A 62 14.17 2.90 -11.19
C ILE A 62 15.52 3.61 -10.99
N GLN A 63 15.81 4.61 -11.82
CA GLN A 63 17.02 5.43 -11.66
C GLN A 63 16.68 6.70 -10.86
N LEU A 64 17.64 7.15 -10.04
CA LEU A 64 17.51 8.33 -9.18
C LEU A 64 17.34 9.63 -9.98
N HIS A 65 17.99 9.75 -11.14
CA HIS A 65 17.96 10.95 -11.99
C HIS A 65 16.61 11.26 -12.63
N ASN A 66 15.59 10.44 -12.36
CA ASN A 66 14.27 10.60 -12.93
C ASN A 66 13.37 11.30 -11.92
N PRO A 67 13.09 12.59 -12.13
CA PRO A 67 12.33 13.38 -11.17
C PRO A 67 10.95 12.72 -11.01
N PRO A 68 10.56 12.36 -9.79
CA PRO A 68 9.22 11.87 -9.56
C PRO A 68 8.23 13.02 -9.68
N LEU A 69 7.05 12.71 -10.21
CA LEU A 69 5.92 13.63 -10.21
C LEU A 69 5.16 13.42 -8.89
N ALA A 70 5.27 14.38 -7.97
CA ALA A 70 4.65 14.28 -6.65
C ALA A 70 3.13 14.09 -6.73
N GLU A 71 2.49 14.81 -7.65
CA GLU A 71 1.04 14.77 -7.87
C GLU A 71 0.55 13.37 -8.27
N SER A 72 1.26 12.68 -9.16
CA SER A 72 0.85 11.34 -9.58
C SER A 72 1.06 10.31 -8.47
N LEU A 73 2.13 10.45 -7.68
CA LEU A 73 2.39 9.59 -6.52
C LEU A 73 1.34 9.78 -5.42
N LEU A 74 0.99 11.02 -5.08
CA LEU A 74 -0.07 11.33 -4.12
C LEU A 74 -1.43 10.87 -4.63
N GLY A 75 -1.73 11.09 -5.92
CA GLY A 75 -2.94 10.59 -6.56
C GLY A 75 -3.04 9.06 -6.52
N ALA A 76 -1.95 8.34 -6.77
CA ALA A 76 -1.91 6.88 -6.65
C ALA A 76 -2.11 6.39 -5.22
N ALA A 77 -1.44 7.03 -4.23
CA ALA A 77 -1.64 6.73 -2.83
C ALA A 77 -3.10 6.98 -2.42
N GLY A 78 -3.64 8.16 -2.70
CA GLY A 78 -5.03 8.51 -2.42
C GLY A 78 -6.03 7.55 -3.08
N ALA A 79 -5.80 7.17 -4.33
CA ALA A 79 -6.62 6.17 -5.03
C ALA A 79 -6.57 4.80 -4.33
N VAL A 80 -5.39 4.35 -3.86
CA VAL A 80 -5.27 3.12 -3.07
C VAL A 80 -6.07 3.20 -1.78
N VAL A 81 -5.93 4.28 -1.01
CA VAL A 81 -6.69 4.48 0.23
C VAL A 81 -8.18 4.45 -0.06
N PHE A 82 -8.62 5.20 -1.07
CA PHE A 82 -10.02 5.28 -1.46
C PHE A 82 -10.57 3.92 -1.85
N ILE A 83 -9.85 3.16 -2.69
CA ILE A 83 -10.27 1.81 -3.09
C ILE A 83 -10.33 0.88 -1.88
N LEU A 84 -9.36 0.94 -0.97
CA LEU A 84 -9.37 0.10 0.25
C LEU A 84 -10.56 0.43 1.15
N VAL A 85 -10.86 1.70 1.38
CA VAL A 85 -12.05 2.16 2.13
C VAL A 85 -13.33 1.70 1.44
N LEU A 86 -13.43 1.87 0.13
CA LEU A 86 -14.59 1.42 -0.64
C LEU A 86 -14.78 -0.10 -0.57
N LEU A 87 -13.71 -0.88 -0.72
CA LEU A 87 -13.78 -2.34 -0.64
C LEU A 87 -14.15 -2.82 0.77
N GLY A 88 -13.58 -2.21 1.82
CA GLY A 88 -13.93 -2.52 3.20
C GLY A 88 -15.41 -2.24 3.50
N THR A 89 -15.89 -1.04 3.15
CA THR A 89 -17.31 -0.68 3.33
C THR A 89 -18.25 -1.57 2.53
N LEU A 90 -17.90 -1.91 1.28
CA LEU A 90 -18.69 -2.82 0.45
C LEU A 90 -18.74 -4.23 1.06
N SER A 91 -17.60 -4.75 1.53
CA SER A 91 -17.49 -6.04 2.18
C SER A 91 -18.38 -6.13 3.43
N ASP A 92 -18.34 -5.09 4.28
CA ASP A 92 -19.21 -5.00 5.46
C ASP A 92 -20.70 -4.86 5.12
N ALA A 93 -21.03 -4.14 4.05
CA ALA A 93 -22.41 -4.04 3.57
C ALA A 93 -22.93 -5.39 3.07
N VAL A 94 -22.14 -6.13 2.29
CA VAL A 94 -22.46 -7.48 1.81
C VAL A 94 -22.64 -8.44 2.98
N ARG A 95 -21.73 -8.40 3.97
CA ARG A 95 -21.83 -9.17 5.21
C ARG A 95 -23.14 -8.90 5.94
N SER A 96 -23.46 -7.62 6.14
CA SER A 96 -24.69 -7.19 6.82
C SER A 96 -25.94 -7.69 6.09
N PHE A 97 -25.95 -7.59 4.76
CA PHE A 97 -27.04 -8.06 3.92
C PHE A 97 -27.23 -9.58 4.00
N LEU A 98 -26.14 -10.35 3.88
CA LEU A 98 -26.18 -11.81 3.98
C LEU A 98 -26.68 -12.26 5.36
N GLN A 99 -26.21 -11.62 6.44
CA GLN A 99 -26.69 -11.91 7.79
C GLN A 99 -28.18 -11.63 7.95
N LEU A 100 -28.68 -10.51 7.41
CA LEU A 100 -30.11 -10.18 7.44
C LEU A 100 -30.94 -11.18 6.64
N ARG A 101 -30.44 -11.62 5.47
CA ARG A 101 -31.10 -12.63 4.64
C ARG A 101 -31.16 -13.99 5.33
N MET A 102 -30.05 -14.47 5.90
CA MET A 102 -30.04 -15.74 6.63
C MET A 102 -30.94 -15.68 7.86
N ALA A 103 -30.94 -14.57 8.59
CA ALA A 103 -31.84 -14.35 9.72
C ALA A 103 -33.32 -14.25 9.31
N ALA A 104 -33.65 -14.01 8.04
CA ALA A 104 -35.04 -14.03 7.57
C ALA A 104 -35.55 -15.45 7.29
N PHE A 105 -34.66 -16.41 7.03
CA PHE A 105 -35.01 -17.82 6.85
C PHE A 105 -35.06 -18.61 8.16
N ALA A 106 -34.40 -18.11 9.21
CA ALA A 106 -34.56 -18.66 10.56
C ALA A 106 -35.90 -18.17 11.16
N PRO A 107 -36.77 -19.05 11.69
CA PRO A 107 -37.97 -18.62 12.41
C PRO A 107 -37.55 -17.85 13.66
N LEU A 108 -37.61 -16.51 13.58
CA LEU A 108 -37.24 -15.64 14.68
C LEU A 108 -38.47 -15.37 15.58
N PRO A 109 -38.31 -15.41 16.91
CA PRO A 109 -39.32 -14.88 17.81
C PRO A 109 -39.50 -13.37 17.57
N ALA A 110 -40.75 -12.90 17.60
CA ALA A 110 -41.17 -11.55 17.18
C ALA A 110 -40.53 -10.37 17.95
N GLY A 111 -39.69 -10.60 18.96
CA GLY A 111 -39.11 -9.56 19.81
C GLY A 111 -37.81 -8.89 19.34
N ASN A 112 -37.19 -9.33 18.23
CA ASN A 112 -35.78 -8.98 17.93
C ASN A 112 -35.53 -7.80 16.96
N LEU A 113 -36.49 -6.86 16.80
CA LEU A 113 -36.27 -5.66 15.97
C LEU A 113 -35.11 -4.80 16.51
N VAL A 114 -35.02 -4.64 17.84
CA VAL A 114 -33.97 -3.86 18.50
C VAL A 114 -32.58 -4.48 18.26
N VAL A 115 -32.47 -5.80 18.33
CA VAL A 115 -31.21 -6.53 18.07
C VAL A 115 -30.75 -6.34 16.62
N ARG A 116 -31.69 -6.31 15.65
CA ARG A 116 -31.37 -6.01 14.25
C ARG A 116 -30.85 -4.58 14.05
N ILE A 117 -31.49 -3.59 14.67
CA ILE A 117 -31.06 -2.18 14.58
C ILE A 117 -29.68 -2.00 15.25
N MET A 118 -29.48 -2.55 16.45
CA MET A 118 -28.18 -2.47 17.13
C MET A 118 -27.05 -3.11 16.31
N ARG A 119 -27.29 -4.28 15.71
CA ARG A 119 -26.28 -4.95 14.87
C ARG A 119 -25.93 -4.14 13.62
N SER A 120 -26.91 -3.46 13.01
CA SER A 120 -26.68 -2.55 11.88
C SER A 120 -25.88 -1.30 12.30
N SER A 121 -26.12 -0.75 13.48
CA SER A 121 -25.32 0.39 13.96
C SER A 121 -23.87 0.02 14.24
N ALA A 122 -23.61 -1.19 14.73
CA ALA A 122 -22.26 -1.67 15.00
C ALA A 122 -21.37 -1.73 13.74
N THR A 123 -21.92 -2.11 12.58
CA THR A 123 -21.15 -2.24 11.33
C THR A 123 -20.64 -0.89 10.81
N TRP A 124 -21.41 0.18 10.97
CA TRP A 124 -20.95 1.54 10.67
C TRP A 124 -19.77 1.97 11.55
N PHE A 125 -19.82 1.68 12.85
CA PHE A 125 -18.70 1.98 13.76
C PHE A 125 -17.43 1.22 13.36
N PHE A 126 -17.55 -0.05 12.93
CA PHE A 126 -16.42 -0.83 12.43
C PHE A 126 -15.81 -0.22 11.17
N ALA A 127 -16.63 0.18 10.18
CA ALA A 127 -16.13 0.78 8.95
C ALA A 127 -15.40 2.12 9.19
N VAL A 128 -15.94 2.96 10.07
CA VAL A 128 -15.30 4.23 10.47
C VAL A 128 -13.99 3.98 11.21
N ARG A 129 -14.00 3.10 12.22
CA ARG A 129 -12.79 2.70 12.97
C ARG A 129 -11.72 2.15 12.03
N TRP A 130 -12.11 1.32 11.07
CA TRP A 130 -11.20 0.73 10.10
C TRP A 130 -10.57 1.78 9.19
N SER A 131 -11.38 2.73 8.70
CA SER A 131 -10.91 3.83 7.85
C SER A 131 -9.93 4.75 8.59
N ILE A 132 -10.23 5.10 9.84
CA ILE A 132 -9.33 5.87 10.71
C ILE A 132 -8.03 5.09 10.93
N SER A 133 -8.13 3.80 11.25
CA SER A 133 -6.95 2.96 11.51
C SER A 133 -6.05 2.86 10.29
N LEU A 134 -6.63 2.64 9.10
CA LEU A 134 -5.89 2.61 7.82
C LEU A 134 -5.18 3.95 7.56
N PHE A 135 -5.87 5.07 7.78
CA PHE A 135 -5.31 6.40 7.58
C PHE A 135 -4.18 6.70 8.57
N CYS A 136 -4.39 6.44 9.86
CA CYS A 136 -3.38 6.57 10.91
C CYS A 136 -2.16 5.69 10.60
N TRP A 137 -2.40 4.45 10.15
CA TRP A 137 -1.34 3.54 9.75
C TRP A 137 -0.52 4.09 8.57
N LEU A 138 -1.16 4.65 7.54
CA LEU A 138 -0.47 5.29 6.41
C LEU A 138 0.40 6.47 6.86
N LEU A 139 -0.12 7.33 7.73
CA LEU A 139 0.65 8.43 8.30
C LEU A 139 1.81 7.91 9.16
N SER A 140 1.60 6.85 9.92
CA SER A 140 2.63 6.25 10.76
C SER A 140 3.80 5.68 9.96
N THR A 141 3.55 5.10 8.79
CA THR A 141 4.63 4.58 7.93
C THR A 141 5.37 5.68 7.18
N LEU A 142 4.75 6.84 7.04
CA LEU A 142 5.34 8.04 6.47
C LEU A 142 6.26 8.72 7.50
N ALA A 143 5.87 8.76 8.78
CA ALA A 143 6.62 9.45 9.85
C ALA A 143 8.11 9.04 9.99
N PRO A 144 8.52 7.75 9.95
CA PRO A 144 9.93 7.35 9.98
C PRO A 144 10.76 7.99 8.86
N LEU A 145 10.16 8.19 7.68
CA LEU A 145 10.87 8.81 6.56
C LEU A 145 11.20 10.29 6.84
N PHE A 146 10.40 10.94 7.69
CA PHE A 146 10.66 12.31 8.15
C PHE A 146 11.75 12.34 9.23
N VAL A 147 11.82 11.34 10.11
CA VAL A 147 12.89 11.22 11.12
C VAL A 147 14.28 11.17 10.47
N PHE A 148 14.39 10.55 9.29
CA PHE A 148 15.65 10.46 8.55
C PHE A 148 15.92 11.64 7.60
N GLN A 149 15.19 12.76 7.70
CA GLN A 149 15.38 13.92 6.83
C GLN A 149 16.81 14.46 6.85
N GLU A 150 17.44 14.52 8.02
CA GLU A 150 18.81 15.02 8.15
C GLU A 150 19.81 14.13 7.39
N SER A 151 19.65 12.81 7.49
CA SER A 151 20.47 11.85 6.74
C SER A 151 20.25 11.97 5.23
N MET A 152 19.00 12.22 4.81
CA MET A 152 18.62 12.40 3.40
C MET A 152 19.13 13.72 2.83
N HIS A 153 19.12 14.79 3.62
CA HIS A 153 19.64 16.10 3.26
C HIS A 153 21.15 16.03 2.97
N ARG A 154 21.91 15.32 3.82
CA ARG A 154 23.34 15.05 3.59
C ARG A 154 23.59 14.25 2.30
N ALA A 155 22.70 13.32 1.98
CA ALA A 155 22.74 12.56 0.73
C ALA A 155 22.18 13.32 -0.50
N LYS A 156 21.75 14.59 -0.33
CA LYS A 156 21.12 15.43 -1.36
C LYS A 156 19.89 14.76 -2.02
N VAL A 157 19.18 13.91 -1.28
CA VAL A 157 17.98 13.22 -1.76
C VAL A 157 16.77 14.12 -1.52
N LYS A 158 16.03 14.45 -2.58
CA LYS A 158 14.79 15.24 -2.49
C LYS A 158 13.66 14.44 -1.84
N ASN A 159 12.78 15.13 -1.09
CA ASN A 159 11.60 14.53 -0.43
C ASN A 159 10.68 13.77 -1.41
N VAL A 160 10.63 14.15 -2.68
CA VAL A 160 9.81 13.44 -3.67
C VAL A 160 10.32 12.02 -3.93
N HIS A 161 11.63 11.76 -3.78
CA HIS A 161 12.17 10.41 -3.86
C HIS A 161 11.77 9.56 -2.65
N LEU A 162 11.65 10.16 -1.46
CA LEU A 162 11.10 9.49 -0.27
C LEU A 162 9.63 9.12 -0.48
N LEU A 163 8.84 10.03 -1.06
CA LEU A 163 7.45 9.75 -1.40
C LEU A 163 7.34 8.55 -2.34
N ARG A 164 8.20 8.47 -3.36
CA ARG A 164 8.27 7.31 -4.27
C ARG A 164 8.59 6.01 -3.51
N VAL A 165 9.54 6.05 -2.57
CA VAL A 165 9.88 4.92 -1.69
C VAL A 165 8.69 4.49 -0.84
N TRP A 166 7.97 5.44 -0.26
CA TRP A 166 6.79 5.16 0.56
C TRP A 166 5.65 4.52 -0.25
N VAL A 167 5.28 5.12 -1.39
CA VAL A 167 4.18 4.63 -2.22
C VAL A 167 4.46 3.21 -2.73
N TYR A 168 5.64 2.97 -3.29
CA TYR A 168 5.95 1.65 -3.84
C TYR A 168 6.42 0.63 -2.79
N GLY A 169 6.99 1.10 -1.68
CA GLY A 169 7.55 0.27 -0.62
C GLY A 169 6.54 -0.19 0.42
N ALA A 170 5.54 0.65 0.74
CA ALA A 170 4.57 0.39 1.79
C ALA A 170 3.12 0.36 1.27
N VAL A 171 2.71 1.36 0.48
CA VAL A 171 1.30 1.52 0.08
C VAL A 171 0.83 0.44 -0.91
N LEU A 172 1.62 0.13 -1.94
CA LEU A 172 1.22 -0.90 -2.92
C LEU A 172 1.24 -2.33 -2.36
N PRO A 173 2.20 -2.74 -1.51
CA PRO A 173 2.08 -4.01 -0.80
C PRO A 173 0.84 -4.08 0.10
N LEU A 174 0.51 -2.99 0.81
CA LEU A 174 -0.69 -2.93 1.67
C LEU A 174 -1.95 -3.22 0.87
N PHE A 175 -2.06 -2.62 -0.32
CA PHE A 175 -3.18 -2.85 -1.22
C PHE A 175 -3.38 -4.34 -1.53
N PHE A 176 -2.32 -5.09 -1.83
CA PHE A 176 -2.45 -6.52 -2.11
C PHE A 176 -2.88 -7.34 -0.91
N PHE A 177 -2.27 -7.13 0.26
CA PHE A 177 -2.63 -7.90 1.45
C PHE A 177 -4.05 -7.63 1.89
N LYS A 178 -4.48 -6.36 1.87
CA LYS A 178 -5.88 -6.01 2.16
C LYS A 178 -6.85 -6.50 1.10
N LEU A 179 -6.47 -6.52 -0.18
CA LEU A 179 -7.31 -7.11 -1.22
C LEU A 179 -7.53 -8.62 -0.98
N ILE A 180 -6.47 -9.35 -0.59
CA ILE A 180 -6.56 -10.78 -0.26
C ILE A 180 -7.50 -11.00 0.94
N GLU A 181 -7.29 -10.24 2.02
CA GLU A 181 -8.13 -10.29 3.22
C GLU A 181 -9.61 -10.02 2.91
N GLN A 182 -9.89 -9.03 2.05
CA GLN A 182 -11.25 -8.67 1.66
C GLN A 182 -11.93 -9.68 0.75
N VAL A 183 -11.17 -10.38 -0.11
CA VAL A 183 -11.73 -11.40 -1.02
C VAL A 183 -11.99 -12.71 -0.29
N GLU A 184 -11.12 -13.08 0.65
CA GLU A 184 -11.20 -14.36 1.33
C GLU A 184 -12.38 -14.45 2.30
N TRP A 185 -12.67 -13.36 3.03
CA TRP A 185 -13.72 -13.34 4.03
C TRP A 185 -15.10 -13.76 3.49
N PRO A 186 -15.63 -13.20 2.37
CA PRO A 186 -16.91 -13.62 1.83
C PRO A 186 -16.88 -15.07 1.32
N ILE A 187 -15.75 -15.55 0.78
CA ILE A 187 -15.59 -16.94 0.33
C ILE A 187 -15.75 -17.90 1.51
N ARG A 188 -15.11 -17.60 2.66
CA ARG A 188 -15.26 -18.37 3.90
C ARG A 188 -16.70 -18.33 4.42
N GLY A 189 -17.36 -17.18 4.36
CA GLY A 189 -18.77 -17.03 4.75
C GLY A 189 -19.72 -17.90 3.91
N VAL A 190 -19.50 -17.97 2.60
CA VAL A 190 -20.26 -18.87 1.71
C VAL A 190 -19.94 -20.34 2.01
N PHE A 191 -18.66 -20.69 2.17
CA PHE A 191 -18.23 -22.06 2.41
C PHE A 191 -18.78 -22.63 3.72
N SER A 192 -18.72 -21.87 4.80
CA SER A 192 -19.29 -22.25 6.11
C SER A 192 -20.81 -22.44 6.05
N THR A 193 -21.50 -21.66 5.22
CA THR A 193 -22.95 -21.82 4.98
C THR A 193 -23.25 -23.12 4.23
N ILE A 194 -22.47 -23.45 3.20
CA ILE A 194 -22.68 -24.66 2.36
C ILE A 194 -22.41 -25.94 3.14
N THR A 195 -21.33 -25.96 3.92
CA THR A 195 -20.85 -27.19 4.58
C THR A 195 -21.62 -27.54 5.84
N GLY A 196 -22.53 -26.69 6.31
CA GLY A 196 -23.29 -26.92 7.54
C GLY A 196 -22.39 -27.04 8.78
N THR A 197 -21.11 -26.69 8.65
CA THR A 197 -20.17 -26.51 9.73
C THR A 197 -20.59 -25.23 10.44
N GLY A 198 -21.67 -25.31 11.21
CA GLY A 198 -22.20 -24.20 12.00
C GLY A 198 -21.06 -23.54 12.72
N ALA A 199 -21.04 -22.19 12.68
CA ALA A 199 -20.04 -21.29 13.25
C ALA A 199 -18.92 -22.06 13.98
N TYR A 200 -17.98 -22.63 13.21
CA TYR A 200 -16.74 -23.13 13.80
C TYR A 200 -16.15 -22.00 14.64
N ASP A 201 -15.32 -22.31 15.62
CA ASP A 201 -14.44 -21.38 16.37
C ASP A 201 -13.42 -20.69 15.42
N GLY A 202 -13.93 -20.14 14.32
CA GLY A 202 -13.24 -19.40 13.30
C GLY A 202 -12.76 -18.06 13.83
N GLU A 203 -13.20 -17.63 15.01
CA GLU A 203 -12.60 -16.47 15.68
C GLU A 203 -11.11 -16.66 15.90
N MET A 204 -10.67 -17.85 16.37
CA MET A 204 -9.25 -18.14 16.57
C MET A 204 -8.51 -18.22 15.23
N PHE A 205 -9.09 -18.89 14.23
CA PHE A 205 -8.46 -19.01 12.92
C PHE A 205 -8.40 -17.68 12.17
N ASP A 206 -9.44 -16.85 12.24
CA ASP A 206 -9.49 -15.51 11.66
C ASP A 206 -8.48 -14.58 12.36
N ALA A 207 -8.34 -14.69 13.69
CA ALA A 207 -7.32 -13.95 14.43
C ALA A 207 -5.90 -14.37 14.02
N LEU A 208 -5.61 -15.68 13.96
CA LEU A 208 -4.31 -16.21 13.53
C LEU A 208 -4.00 -15.85 12.07
N TRP A 209 -5.01 -15.91 11.21
CA TRP A 209 -4.87 -15.55 9.80
C TRP A 209 -4.62 -14.04 9.62
N GLY A 210 -5.40 -13.20 10.29
CA GLY A 210 -5.20 -11.76 10.30
C GLY A 210 -3.80 -11.40 10.78
N LEU A 211 -3.35 -12.01 11.89
CA LEU A 211 -1.98 -11.87 12.39
C LEU A 211 -0.94 -12.31 11.34
N GLY A 212 -1.14 -13.48 10.73
CA GLY A 212 -0.25 -14.00 9.68
C GLY A 212 -0.14 -13.06 8.48
N CYS A 213 -1.27 -12.52 8.01
CA CYS A 213 -1.32 -11.53 6.93
C CYS A 213 -0.59 -10.23 7.32
N SER A 214 -0.82 -9.72 8.53
CA SER A 214 -0.14 -8.52 9.04
C SER A 214 1.37 -8.72 9.14
N VAL A 215 1.83 -9.85 9.67
CA VAL A 215 3.26 -10.19 9.75
C VAL A 215 3.87 -10.32 8.36
N ALA A 216 3.23 -11.07 7.45
CA ALA A 216 3.70 -11.25 6.08
C ALA A 216 3.79 -9.91 5.35
N PHE A 217 2.82 -9.03 5.56
CA PHE A 217 2.81 -7.68 5.03
C PHE A 217 3.97 -6.84 5.58
N LEU A 218 4.15 -6.78 6.90
CA LEU A 218 5.25 -6.03 7.53
C LEU A 218 6.62 -6.51 7.04
N LEU A 219 6.82 -7.81 6.91
CA LEU A 219 8.05 -8.39 6.36
C LEU A 219 8.26 -8.00 4.90
N THR A 220 7.21 -8.05 4.08
CA THR A 220 7.26 -7.68 2.65
C THR A 220 7.55 -6.20 2.47
N ALA A 221 6.89 -5.33 3.23
CA ALA A 221 7.10 -3.89 3.21
C ALA A 221 8.51 -3.53 3.70
N THR A 222 8.96 -4.11 4.81
CA THR A 222 10.33 -3.94 5.33
C THR A 222 11.38 -4.36 4.31
N TRP A 223 11.16 -5.53 3.67
CA TRP A 223 12.05 -6.01 2.62
C TRP A 223 12.06 -5.06 1.42
N SER A 224 10.90 -4.57 0.98
CA SER A 224 10.78 -3.63 -0.12
C SER A 224 11.50 -2.31 0.16
N ILE A 225 11.29 -1.72 1.35
CA ILE A 225 11.98 -0.50 1.79
C ILE A 225 13.49 -0.73 1.85
N ARG A 226 13.95 -1.85 2.42
CA ARG A 226 15.37 -2.20 2.41
C ARG A 226 15.96 -2.24 0.99
N GLN A 227 15.24 -2.84 0.04
CA GLN A 227 15.68 -2.89 -1.36
C GLN A 227 15.70 -1.49 -1.99
N ALA A 228 14.72 -0.63 -1.67
CA ALA A 228 14.69 0.75 -2.12
C ALA A 228 15.92 1.52 -1.63
N TYR A 229 16.20 1.48 -0.33
CA TYR A 229 17.38 2.16 0.23
C TYR A 229 18.70 1.63 -0.33
N ARG A 230 18.80 0.31 -0.53
CA ARG A 230 20.03 -0.32 -1.03
C ARG A 230 20.27 -0.08 -2.53
N HIS A 231 19.25 -0.24 -3.37
CA HIS A 231 19.39 -0.24 -4.82
C HIS A 231 19.02 1.09 -5.47
N TYR A 232 18.02 1.79 -4.93
CA TYR A 232 17.56 3.06 -5.47
C TYR A 232 18.34 4.25 -4.88
N LEU A 233 18.44 4.32 -3.55
CA LEU A 233 19.16 5.41 -2.86
C LEU A 233 20.65 5.14 -2.62
N ARG A 234 21.09 3.87 -2.76
CA ARG A 234 22.49 3.42 -2.57
C ARG A 234 23.07 3.74 -1.19
N MET A 235 22.25 3.68 -0.14
CA MET A 235 22.71 3.93 1.23
C MET A 235 23.36 2.68 1.85
N PRO A 236 24.50 2.81 2.57
CA PRO A 236 25.20 1.68 3.17
C PRO A 236 24.39 1.03 4.31
N HIS A 237 23.64 1.81 5.09
CA HIS A 237 22.88 1.34 6.26
C HIS A 237 21.40 1.04 5.97
N ALA A 238 21.08 0.56 4.76
CA ALA A 238 19.70 0.30 4.32
C ALA A 238 18.92 -0.65 5.26
N SER A 239 19.59 -1.62 5.90
CA SER A 239 18.95 -2.53 6.85
C SER A 239 18.57 -1.86 8.17
N ALA A 240 19.41 -0.96 8.70
CA ALA A 240 19.13 -0.25 9.94
C ALA A 240 17.91 0.67 9.79
N VAL A 241 17.81 1.36 8.64
CA VAL A 241 16.64 2.21 8.33
C VAL A 241 15.36 1.37 8.22
N ALA A 242 15.41 0.24 7.51
CA ALA A 242 14.25 -0.64 7.37
C ALA A 242 13.82 -1.26 8.73
N ALA A 243 14.77 -1.64 9.58
CA ALA A 243 14.47 -2.13 10.93
C ALA A 243 13.86 -1.04 11.82
N SER A 244 14.39 0.19 11.75
CA SER A 244 13.84 1.33 12.49
C SER A 244 12.41 1.63 12.05
N TRP A 245 12.14 1.58 10.74
CA TRP A 245 10.80 1.72 10.18
C TRP A 245 9.84 0.64 10.73
N LEU A 246 10.27 -0.63 10.76
CA LEU A 246 9.46 -1.72 11.29
C LEU A 246 9.12 -1.52 12.77
N VAL A 247 10.11 -1.14 13.59
CA VAL A 247 9.91 -0.86 15.01
C VAL A 247 8.89 0.26 15.22
N ILE A 248 9.01 1.36 14.48
CA ILE A 248 8.08 2.49 14.60
C ILE A 248 6.67 2.08 14.16
N ALA A 249 6.53 1.33 13.06
CA ALA A 249 5.24 0.85 12.58
C ALA A 249 4.55 -0.04 13.64
N VAL A 250 5.28 -0.99 14.23
CA VAL A 250 4.75 -1.89 15.26
C VAL A 250 4.38 -1.12 16.54
N LEU A 251 5.24 -0.22 17.01
CA LEU A 251 4.96 0.59 18.20
C LEU A 251 3.74 1.47 17.99
N PHE A 252 3.62 2.09 16.82
CA PHE A 252 2.47 2.94 16.52
C PHE A 252 1.16 2.14 16.49
N GLU A 253 1.17 0.96 15.88
CA GLU A 253 -0.01 0.09 15.82
C GLU A 253 -0.44 -0.37 17.23
N GLY A 254 0.53 -0.75 18.08
CA GLY A 254 0.24 -1.09 19.47
C GLY A 254 -0.33 0.08 20.28
N VAL A 255 0.21 1.30 20.11
CA VAL A 255 -0.32 2.50 20.76
C VAL A 255 -1.72 2.84 20.26
N LEU A 256 -1.96 2.72 18.95
CA LEU A 256 -3.27 2.97 18.36
C LEU A 256 -4.31 1.98 18.90
N GLU A 257 -3.96 0.70 18.97
CA GLU A 257 -4.85 -0.33 19.50
C GLU A 257 -5.20 -0.09 20.98
N LEU A 258 -4.20 0.24 21.80
CA LEU A 258 -4.40 0.64 23.20
C LEU A 258 -5.31 1.87 23.32
N SER A 259 -5.12 2.89 22.48
CA SER A 259 -5.89 4.14 22.54
C SER A 259 -7.37 3.99 22.13
N LEU A 260 -7.65 3.01 21.26
CA LEU A 260 -8.96 2.73 20.70
C LEU A 260 -9.72 1.63 21.45
N ASN A 261 -9.08 0.96 22.40
CA ASN A 261 -9.73 -0.09 23.18
C ASN A 261 -10.42 0.54 24.41
N PRO A 262 -11.76 0.51 24.48
CA PRO A 262 -12.51 1.14 25.57
C PRO A 262 -12.27 0.48 26.93
N LEU A 263 -11.75 -0.75 26.98
CA LEU A 263 -11.46 -1.46 28.24
C LEU A 263 -10.31 -0.82 29.04
N PHE A 264 -9.50 0.02 28.43
CA PHE A 264 -8.36 0.69 29.07
C PHE A 264 -8.65 2.16 29.47
N ARG A 265 -9.89 2.63 29.34
CA ARG A 265 -10.32 3.96 29.81
C ARG A 265 -11.22 3.83 31.03
#